data_AF-A0A8X7W732-F1
#
_entry.id   AF-A0A8X7W732-F1
#
_cell.length_a   1.000
_cell.length_b   1.000
_cell.length_c   1.000
_cell.angle_alpha   90.00
_cell.angle_beta   90.00
_cell.angle_gamma   90.00
#
_symmetry.space_group_name_H-M   'P 1'
#
loop_
_entity.id
_entity.type
_entity.pdbx_description
1 polymer ?
#
loop_
_entity_poly.entity_id
_entity_poly.type
_entity_poly.pdbx_seq_one_letter_code
_entity_poly.pdbx_strand_id
1 'polypeptide(L)'
;MARFSSFHILFFMFITGGVAVSATVFTLKNSCPYTVWPGTFAGKGSTLGEGGFQLDPGASVQLTLTNEPGWSGRFWGRTGCNFDSSGHGNCATGDCGNSLKCTVTGATPPLWPSSPYKATPAKISTT
;
A
#
# COMPACT_ATOMS: atom_id res chain seq x y z
N MET A 1 53.67 -17.79 -17.01
CA MET A 1 52.46 -18.63 -17.02
C MET A 1 51.90 -18.68 -15.60
N ALA A 2 50.92 -17.83 -15.28
CA ALA A 2 50.33 -17.79 -13.94
C ALA A 2 49.52 -19.08 -13.70
N ARG A 3 49.93 -19.89 -12.72
CA ARG A 3 49.17 -21.06 -12.28
C ARG A 3 48.09 -20.60 -11.30
N PHE A 4 46.91 -20.31 -11.83
CA PHE A 4 45.74 -20.04 -11.00
C PHE A 4 45.31 -21.34 -10.32
N SER A 5 45.48 -21.41 -9.00
CA SER A 5 45.07 -22.55 -8.18
C SER A 5 43.56 -22.75 -8.29
N SER A 6 43.11 -23.99 -8.52
CA SER A 6 41.68 -24.36 -8.61
C SER A 6 40.86 -23.86 -7.40
N PHE A 7 41.49 -23.79 -6.22
CA PHE A 7 40.90 -23.21 -5.01
C PHE A 7 40.55 -21.72 -5.14
N HIS A 8 41.31 -20.94 -5.89
CA HIS A 8 41.02 -19.51 -6.13
C HIS A 8 39.87 -19.33 -7.12
N ILE A 9 39.72 -20.24 -8.09
CA ILE A 9 38.61 -20.22 -9.05
C ILE A 9 37.29 -20.56 -8.33
N LEU A 10 37.29 -21.57 -7.44
CA LEU A 10 36.13 -21.94 -6.63
C LEU A 10 35.71 -20.84 -5.64
N PHE A 11 36.67 -20.17 -4.99
CA PHE A 11 36.39 -19.05 -4.10
C PHE A 11 35.76 -17.86 -4.83
N PHE A 12 36.24 -17.54 -6.04
CA PHE A 12 35.65 -16.48 -6.87
C PHE A 12 34.21 -16.81 -7.34
N MET A 13 33.94 -18.09 -7.61
CA MET A 13 32.62 -18.56 -8.03
C MET A 13 31.59 -18.52 -6.88
N PHE A 14 32.04 -18.70 -5.64
CA PHE A 14 31.18 -18.59 -4.44
C PHE A 14 30.78 -17.14 -4.12
N ILE A 15 31.66 -16.17 -4.39
CA ILE A 15 31.42 -14.73 -4.14
C ILE A 15 30.38 -14.15 -5.13
N THR A 16 30.22 -14.77 -6.32
CA THR A 16 29.32 -14.29 -7.38
C THR A 16 27.90 -14.87 -7.31
N GLY A 17 27.55 -15.58 -6.24
CA GLY A 17 26.18 -16.01 -5.98
C GLY A 17 25.25 -14.79 -5.88
N GLY A 18 24.55 -14.48 -6.96
CA GLY A 18 23.66 -13.32 -7.03
C GLY A 18 22.53 -13.42 -6.00
N VAL A 19 22.35 -12.37 -5.21
CA VAL A 19 21.16 -12.21 -4.38
C VAL A 19 19.95 -11.97 -5.28
N ALA A 20 18.97 -12.87 -5.25
CA ALA A 20 17.71 -12.66 -5.95
C ALA A 20 16.86 -11.64 -5.17
N VAL A 21 16.77 -10.41 -5.66
CA VAL A 21 15.88 -9.38 -5.13
C VAL A 21 14.53 -9.49 -5.83
N SER A 22 13.45 -9.60 -5.06
CA SER A 22 12.08 -9.58 -5.57
C SER A 22 11.41 -8.28 -5.15
N ALA A 23 10.73 -7.61 -6.09
CA ALA A 23 9.97 -6.40 -5.83
C ALA A 23 8.55 -6.52 -6.41
N THR A 24 7.56 -6.05 -5.67
CA THR A 24 6.17 -5.92 -6.11
C THR A 24 5.76 -4.46 -5.97
N VAL A 25 5.21 -3.86 -7.02
CA VAL A 25 4.77 -2.47 -7.02
C VAL A 25 3.25 -2.44 -7.14
N PHE A 26 2.58 -1.75 -6.23
CA PHE A 26 1.16 -1.44 -6.33
C PHE A 26 1.00 0.00 -6.77
N THR A 27 0.36 0.23 -7.90
CA THR A 27 -0.02 1.59 -8.31
C THR A 27 -1.45 1.87 -7.84
N LEU A 28 -1.63 2.87 -6.96
CA LEU A 28 -2.94 3.34 -6.53
C LEU A 28 -3.28 4.61 -7.29
N LYS A 29 -4.36 4.59 -8.09
CA LYS A 29 -4.83 5.74 -8.85
C LYS A 29 -6.22 6.17 -8.43
N ASN A 30 -6.38 7.46 -8.12
CA ASN A 30 -7.70 8.07 -7.92
C ASN A 30 -8.28 8.49 -9.28
N SER A 31 -9.26 7.75 -9.77
CA SER A 31 -10.01 8.11 -10.99
C SER A 31 -11.34 8.81 -10.69
N CYS A 32 -11.61 9.12 -9.42
CA CYS A 32 -12.80 9.86 -9.00
C CYS A 32 -12.59 11.38 -9.20
N PRO A 33 -13.67 12.16 -9.42
CA PRO A 33 -13.60 13.62 -9.54
C PRO A 33 -13.46 14.34 -8.19
N TYR A 34 -13.21 13.61 -7.11
CA TYR A 34 -13.08 14.12 -5.75
C TYR A 34 -11.89 13.46 -5.03
N THR A 35 -11.35 14.13 -4.02
CA THR A 35 -10.27 13.61 -3.20
C THR A 35 -10.72 12.36 -2.44
N VAL A 36 -9.86 11.35 -2.42
CA VAL A 36 -10.04 10.13 -1.64
C VAL A 36 -8.87 9.97 -0.68
N TRP A 37 -9.07 9.25 0.40
CA TRP A 37 -7.99 8.92 1.34
C TRP A 37 -7.79 7.42 1.36
N PRO A 38 -6.90 6.85 0.54
CA PRO A 38 -6.58 5.44 0.61
C PRO A 38 -6.22 5.04 2.04
N GLY A 39 -6.85 3.97 2.52
CA GLY A 39 -6.43 3.25 3.71
C GLY A 39 -5.62 2.05 3.28
N THR A 40 -4.54 1.78 4.01
CA THR A 40 -3.66 0.65 3.75
C THR A 40 -3.47 -0.13 5.04
N PHE A 41 -3.44 -1.45 4.94
CA PHE A 41 -3.20 -2.31 6.09
C PHE A 41 -2.44 -3.54 5.65
N ALA A 42 -1.38 -3.88 6.37
CA ALA A 42 -0.66 -5.15 6.18
C ALA A 42 -1.06 -6.13 7.28
N GLY A 43 -1.62 -7.28 6.89
CA GLY A 43 -1.82 -8.41 7.80
C GLY A 43 -0.53 -9.19 8.06
N LYS A 44 0.39 -9.19 7.09
CA LYS A 44 1.74 -9.76 7.22
C LYS A 44 2.73 -8.92 6.41
N GLY A 45 3.87 -8.61 7.03
CA GLY A 45 4.95 -7.82 6.43
C GLY A 45 4.77 -6.31 6.63
N SER A 46 5.47 -5.53 5.82
CA SER A 46 5.53 -4.08 5.97
C SER A 46 4.22 -3.36 5.59
N THR A 47 3.85 -2.32 6.37
CA THR A 47 2.74 -1.43 6.03
C THR A 47 3.15 -0.45 4.95
N LEU A 48 2.36 -0.39 3.87
CA LEU A 48 2.63 0.47 2.72
C LEU A 48 1.95 1.83 2.86
N GLY A 49 2.58 2.91 2.40
CA GLY A 49 1.94 4.25 2.44
C GLY A 49 1.58 4.72 3.85
N GLU A 50 2.32 4.27 4.86
CA GLU A 50 2.15 4.63 6.28
C GLU A 50 0.74 4.40 6.87
N GLY A 51 -0.05 3.49 6.30
CA GLY A 51 -1.41 3.19 6.77
C GLY A 51 -2.50 4.04 6.10
N GLY A 52 -2.14 5.12 5.42
CA GLY A 52 -3.08 5.94 4.67
C GLY A 52 -2.59 7.35 4.41
N PHE A 53 -3.13 7.96 3.36
CA PHE A 53 -2.73 9.27 2.86
C PHE A 53 -3.86 9.91 2.05
N GLN A 54 -3.72 11.18 1.70
CA GLN A 54 -4.62 11.87 0.78
C GLN A 54 -4.22 11.61 -0.67
N LEU A 55 -5.19 11.34 -1.54
CA LEU A 55 -4.98 11.17 -2.97
C LEU A 55 -5.98 12.02 -3.76
N ASP A 56 -5.48 13.08 -4.38
CA ASP A 56 -6.31 14.05 -5.11
C ASP A 56 -6.88 13.49 -6.42
N PRO A 57 -7.92 14.11 -6.99
CA PRO A 57 -8.52 13.67 -8.26
C PRO A 57 -7.48 13.50 -9.37
N GLY A 58 -7.48 12.35 -10.04
CA GLY A 58 -6.56 12.05 -11.12
C GLY A 58 -5.14 11.66 -10.69
N ALA A 59 -4.78 11.85 -9.42
CA ALA A 59 -3.46 11.53 -8.90
C ALA A 59 -3.24 10.01 -8.77
N SER A 60 -1.96 9.61 -8.79
CA SER A 60 -1.54 8.24 -8.57
C SER A 60 -0.28 8.17 -7.73
N VAL A 61 -0.15 7.12 -6.93
CA VAL A 61 1.06 6.83 -6.15
C VAL A 61 1.47 5.38 -6.33
N GLN A 62 2.77 5.11 -6.28
CA GLN A 62 3.33 3.77 -6.32
C GLN A 62 3.79 3.36 -4.92
N LEU A 63 3.38 2.17 -4.48
CA LEU A 63 3.76 1.57 -3.21
C LEU A 63 4.57 0.30 -3.50
N THR A 64 5.83 0.30 -3.10
CA THR A 64 6.76 -0.78 -3.43
C THR A 64 7.01 -1.69 -2.23
N LEU A 65 6.86 -2.98 -2.42
CA LEU A 65 7.37 -4.02 -1.54
C LEU A 65 8.65 -4.57 -2.12
N THR A 66 9.67 -4.69 -1.28
CA THR A 66 10.98 -5.23 -1.68
C THR A 66 11.35 -6.33 -0.69
N ASN A 67 11.69 -7.51 -1.21
CA ASN A 67 12.16 -8.66 -0.42
C ASN A 67 11.18 -9.16 0.66
N GLU A 68 9.87 -9.04 0.43
CA GLU A 68 8.81 -9.44 1.37
C GLU A 68 7.95 -10.59 0.80
N PRO A 69 8.49 -11.81 0.67
CA PRO A 69 7.74 -12.95 0.15
C PRO A 69 6.58 -13.32 1.10
N GLY A 70 5.39 -13.46 0.51
CA GLY A 70 4.17 -13.77 1.26
C GLY A 70 3.64 -12.61 2.10
N TRP A 71 3.89 -11.37 1.68
CA TRP A 71 3.17 -10.20 2.17
C TRP A 71 1.66 -10.39 2.00
N SER A 72 0.87 -9.91 2.95
CA SER A 72 -0.58 -9.87 2.85
C SER A 72 -1.11 -8.54 3.39
N GLY A 73 -2.09 -7.97 2.70
CA GLY A 73 -2.65 -6.69 3.08
C GLY A 73 -3.90 -6.33 2.31
N ARG A 74 -4.45 -5.16 2.62
CA ARG A 74 -5.65 -4.61 2.00
C ARG A 74 -5.44 -3.13 1.68
N PHE A 75 -6.02 -2.72 0.56
CA PHE A 75 -6.22 -1.34 0.17
C PHE A 75 -7.71 -1.08 0.06
N TRP A 76 -8.17 0.07 0.53
CA TRP A 76 -9.54 0.53 0.34
C TRP A 76 -9.54 2.05 0.25
N GLY A 77 -10.57 2.63 -0.35
CA GLY A 77 -10.69 4.09 -0.42
C GLY A 77 -11.68 4.61 0.61
N ARG A 78 -11.30 5.74 1.23
CA ARG A 78 -12.15 6.51 2.14
C ARG A 78 -12.60 7.80 1.48
N THR A 79 -13.80 8.26 1.82
CA THR A 79 -14.39 9.49 1.28
C THR A 79 -15.01 10.35 2.37
N GLY A 80 -15.12 11.67 2.11
CA GLY A 80 -15.67 12.62 3.06
C GLY A 80 -14.87 12.67 4.36
N CYS A 81 -13.54 12.67 4.26
CA CYS A 81 -12.66 12.69 5.41
C CYS A 81 -12.33 14.13 5.84
N ASN A 82 -12.23 14.33 7.14
CA ASN A 82 -11.70 15.55 7.73
C ASN A 82 -10.69 15.16 8.80
N PHE A 83 -9.43 15.56 8.63
CA PHE A 83 -8.33 15.28 9.55
C PHE A 83 -7.69 16.59 9.99
N ASP A 84 -7.31 16.67 11.26
CA ASP A 84 -6.50 17.76 11.79
C ASP A 84 -5.02 17.62 11.40
N SER A 85 -4.20 18.60 11.82
CA SER A 85 -2.75 18.61 11.54
C SER A 85 -2.00 17.44 12.20
N SER A 86 -2.60 16.78 13.19
CA SER A 86 -2.05 15.59 13.83
C SER A 86 -2.54 14.28 13.20
N GLY A 87 -3.40 14.35 12.17
CA GLY A 87 -3.94 13.20 11.47
C GLY A 87 -5.12 12.53 12.18
N HIS A 88 -5.69 13.15 13.22
CA HIS A 88 -6.91 12.67 13.88
C HIS A 88 -8.13 13.27 13.19
N GLY A 89 -9.19 12.48 13.05
CA GLY A 89 -10.34 12.89 12.27
C GLY A 89 -11.35 11.79 12.06
N ASN A 90 -12.14 11.86 11.01
CA ASN A 90 -13.04 10.79 10.62
C ASN A 90 -13.38 10.87 9.13
N CYS A 91 -13.75 9.73 8.56
CA CYS A 91 -14.28 9.61 7.21
C CYS A 91 -15.76 9.19 7.22
N ALA A 92 -16.52 9.66 6.23
CA ALA A 92 -17.91 9.24 6.05
C ALA A 92 -18.01 7.77 5.61
N THR A 93 -17.04 7.28 4.83
CA THR A 93 -16.99 5.88 4.38
C THR A 93 -15.59 5.31 4.55
N GLY A 94 -15.51 4.01 4.87
CA GLY A 94 -14.23 3.29 4.96
C GLY A 94 -13.34 3.70 6.14
N ASP A 95 -13.88 4.38 7.15
CA ASP A 95 -13.10 4.82 8.30
C ASP A 95 -12.42 3.64 9.02
N CYS A 96 -11.29 3.91 9.66
CA CYS A 96 -10.42 2.90 10.28
C CYS A 96 -10.03 3.26 11.73
N GLY A 97 -10.87 4.01 12.43
CA GLY A 97 -10.66 4.37 13.83
C GLY A 97 -10.13 5.78 14.01
N ASN A 98 -10.76 6.74 13.35
CA ASN A 98 -10.54 8.18 13.54
C ASN A 98 -9.11 8.68 13.28
N SER A 99 -8.36 7.97 12.44
CA SER A 99 -6.96 8.26 12.12
C SER A 99 -6.74 8.23 10.61
N LEU A 100 -5.91 9.16 10.11
CA LEU A 100 -5.43 9.14 8.74
C LEU A 100 -4.61 7.86 8.47
N LYS A 101 -3.76 7.48 9.43
CA LYS A 101 -2.90 6.29 9.35
C LYS A 101 -3.63 5.11 9.98
N CYS A 102 -4.09 4.18 9.15
CA CYS A 102 -4.86 3.04 9.62
C CYS A 102 -3.97 1.98 10.27
N THR A 103 -4.30 1.60 11.51
CA THR A 103 -3.66 0.50 12.25
C THR A 103 -4.52 -0.77 12.25
N VAL A 104 -5.78 -0.65 11.84
CA VAL A 104 -6.73 -1.74 11.66
C VAL A 104 -7.29 -1.68 10.25
N THR A 105 -7.86 -2.78 9.77
CA THR A 105 -8.60 -2.76 8.51
C THR A 105 -9.78 -1.81 8.63
N GLY A 106 -9.97 -0.95 7.62
CA GLY A 106 -11.14 -0.08 7.58
C GLY A 106 -12.44 -0.87 7.57
N ALA A 107 -13.49 -0.29 8.13
CA ALA A 107 -14.82 -0.88 8.06
C ALA A 107 -15.25 -0.98 6.60
N THR A 108 -15.62 -2.17 6.16
CA THR A 108 -16.22 -2.37 4.83
C THR A 108 -17.42 -1.43 4.71
N PRO A 109 -17.55 -0.62 3.64
CA PRO A 109 -18.73 0.21 3.47
C PRO A 109 -19.98 -0.68 3.58
N PRO A 110 -20.95 -0.37 4.45
CA PRO A 110 -22.20 -1.11 4.46
C PRO A 110 -22.85 -0.93 3.09
N LEU A 111 -23.16 -2.03 2.39
CA LEU A 111 -23.91 -2.05 1.13
C LEU A 111 -25.40 -1.72 1.39
N TRP A 112 -25.69 -0.75 2.27
CA TRP A 112 -27.04 -0.53 2.77
C TRP A 112 -27.81 0.47 1.89
N PRO A 113 -29.03 0.13 1.42
CA PRO A 113 -29.78 0.93 0.46
C PRO A 113 -30.33 2.27 0.98
N SER A 114 -30.09 2.63 2.25
CA SER A 114 -30.64 3.85 2.89
C SER A 114 -29.60 4.88 3.34
N SER A 115 -28.34 4.78 2.92
CA SER A 115 -27.41 5.91 3.11
C SER A 115 -27.78 7.03 2.14
N PRO A 116 -28.09 8.26 2.59
CA PRO A 116 -28.41 9.39 1.72
C PRO A 116 -27.20 9.78 0.84
N TYR A 117 -26.00 9.38 1.25
CA TYR A 117 -24.83 9.36 0.40
C TYR A 117 -24.75 7.99 -0.27
N LYS A 118 -25.08 7.93 -1.56
CA LYS A 118 -24.68 6.81 -2.42
C LYS A 118 -23.16 6.72 -2.31
N ALA A 119 -22.67 5.83 -1.44
CA ALA A 119 -21.25 5.60 -1.26
C ALA A 119 -20.76 5.03 -2.58
N THR A 120 -20.24 5.89 -3.45
CA THR A 120 -19.58 5.44 -4.66
C THR A 120 -18.31 4.78 -4.15
N PRO A 121 -18.16 3.45 -4.28
CA PRO A 121 -16.95 2.79 -3.81
C PRO A 121 -15.79 3.47 -4.52
N ALA A 122 -14.86 4.03 -3.74
CA ALA A 122 -13.65 4.59 -4.29
C ALA A 122 -12.93 3.47 -5.04
N LYS A 123 -12.90 3.58 -6.38
CA LYS A 123 -12.30 2.57 -7.23
C LYS A 123 -10.81 2.83 -7.29
N ILE A 124 -10.08 2.34 -6.30
CA ILE A 124 -8.63 2.28 -6.35
C ILE A 124 -8.29 1.07 -7.21
N SER A 125 -7.85 1.33 -8.43
CA SER A 125 -7.30 0.28 -9.29
C SER A 125 -5.86 0.04 -8.90
N THR A 126 -5.51 -1.23 -8.65
CA THR A 126 -4.13 -1.71 -8.53
C THR A 126 -3.72 -2.36 -9.85
N THR A 127 -2.61 -1.91 -10.42
CA THR A 127 -1.87 -2.59 -11.49
C THR A 127 -0.49 -2.94 -10.98
#